data_AF-A0A3B1C3H9-F1
#
_entry.id   AF-A0A3B1C3H9-F1
#
_cell.length_a   1.000
_cell.length_b   1.000
_cell.length_c   1.000
_cell.angle_alpha   90.00
_cell.angle_beta   90.00
_cell.angle_gamma   90.00
#
_symmetry.space_group_name_H-M   'P 1'
#
loop_
_entity.id
_entity.type
_entity.pdbx_description
1 polymer ?
#
loop_
_entity_poly.entity_id
_entity_poly.type
_entity_poly.pdbx_seq_one_letter_code
_entity_poly.pdbx_strand_id
1 'polypeptide(L)'
;MSGETKIKNSAGSGGLLALKNIRRVWSLFFIILFFFFILITDFRNLKGYETGLFLELNPLVWLSGLLSGWTVYKGLALALFIIVPTFFFGRFFCSWICPLGIMSQWASRLLVRRRPTDDYTINEYRPVYRFKYYLLTALLILAALGSLQIGLFDPIAMVYRAFIVSVLPAVDFYTSAVYVRPHIFLGGIFISLLFLAVILANRFITRLWCRMICPLGAMLGLMSAWAPFRIRRDVDKCTDCNKCLRACQGASDPQGKHRVTECVACMNCIADCPEDALSFGLPAKASSAAAQFDINRRRLLETATASLILFPMLKSSITGETSAQAAVIRPPGSLNEPDFLRRCIKCSMCMRVCPTNALQPALLEGGLEGLWSPVIVNKIGYCEFHCVLCGQVCPTGAIAEITVKQKVGTPEIKPVKLGTAFFDRGRCLPWAMNVECIVCQEVCPTSPKAIWLKEKQVVQRDSSVRKLKLPYVDAKLCVGCGICENKCPVRDRAAIRVTSVGETRSKTNRMILEK
;
A
#
# COMPACT_ATOMS: atom_id res chain seq x y z
N MET A 1 9.69 71.00 6.85
CA MET A 1 10.07 70.08 5.76
C MET A 1 11.23 69.23 6.23
N SER A 2 10.96 68.12 6.94
CA SER A 2 11.98 67.12 7.26
C SER A 2 11.54 65.81 6.63
N GLY A 3 12.21 65.44 5.55
CA GLY A 3 12.06 64.14 4.92
C GLY A 3 12.69 63.09 5.81
N GLU A 4 11.85 62.31 6.51
CA GLU A 4 12.27 61.05 7.08
C GLU A 4 12.26 59.98 5.99
N THR A 5 13.46 59.68 5.54
CA THR A 5 13.82 58.57 4.68
C THR A 5 13.32 57.27 5.31
N LYS A 6 12.17 56.77 4.86
CA LYS A 6 11.66 55.44 5.20
C LYS A 6 12.68 54.39 4.75
N ILE A 7 13.50 53.92 5.68
CA ILE A 7 14.38 52.76 5.50
C ILE A 7 13.46 51.57 5.19
N LYS A 8 13.39 51.19 3.91
CA LYS A 8 12.80 49.93 3.46
C LYS A 8 13.64 48.80 4.05
N ASN A 9 13.21 48.24 5.18
CA ASN A 9 13.61 46.90 5.59
C ASN A 9 13.00 45.90 4.57
N SER A 10 13.78 45.61 3.53
CA SER A 10 13.54 44.60 2.49
C SER A 10 13.71 43.16 3.02
N ALA A 11 13.25 42.89 4.25
CA ALA A 11 13.29 41.57 4.87
C ALA A 11 11.97 40.84 4.63
N GLY A 12 11.66 40.50 3.38
CA GLY A 12 10.46 39.73 3.07
C GLY A 12 10.18 39.70 1.57
N SER A 13 10.58 38.62 0.88
CA SER A 13 9.98 38.10 -0.37
C SER A 13 10.95 37.30 -1.27
N GLY A 14 12.24 37.16 -0.93
CA GLY A 14 13.20 36.49 -1.83
C GLY A 14 14.35 35.69 -1.21
N GLY A 15 14.40 35.51 0.12
CA GLY A 15 15.50 34.81 0.77
C GLY A 15 15.45 33.28 0.66
N LEU A 16 16.60 32.62 0.72
CA LEU A 16 16.74 31.16 0.83
C LEU A 16 15.95 30.60 2.04
N LEU A 17 15.79 31.41 3.09
CA LEU A 17 15.09 31.11 4.35
C LEU A 17 13.56 31.33 4.32
N ALA A 18 12.97 31.68 3.17
CA ALA A 18 11.51 31.77 3.06
C ALA A 18 10.87 30.40 3.34
N LEU A 19 9.80 30.35 4.14
CA LEU A 19 9.10 29.10 4.51
C LEU A 19 8.73 28.23 3.30
N LYS A 20 8.40 28.85 2.16
CA LYS A 20 8.11 28.16 0.89
C LYS A 20 9.34 27.44 0.31
N ASN A 21 10.53 28.02 0.44
CA ASN A 21 11.79 27.46 -0.04
C ASN A 21 12.29 26.34 0.87
N ILE A 22 12.24 26.54 2.19
CA ILE A 22 12.50 25.50 3.19
C ILE A 22 11.62 24.28 2.92
N ARG A 23 10.30 24.49 2.74
CA ARG A 23 9.37 23.42 2.36
C ARG A 23 9.79 22.70 1.09
N ARG A 24 10.21 23.43 0.04
CA ARG A 24 10.61 22.83 -1.25
C ARG A 24 11.83 21.93 -1.09
N VAL A 25 12.85 22.40 -0.37
CA VAL A 25 14.07 21.61 -0.08
C VAL A 25 13.70 20.37 0.71
N TRP A 26 12.88 20.52 1.75
CA TRP A 26 12.40 19.39 2.56
C TRP A 26 11.60 18.38 1.75
N SER A 27 10.64 18.84 0.93
CA SER A 27 9.88 17.96 0.04
C SER A 27 10.76 17.23 -0.97
N LEU A 28 11.80 17.89 -1.50
CA LEU A 28 12.73 17.27 -2.43
C LEU A 28 13.55 16.16 -1.73
N PHE A 29 14.00 16.41 -0.50
CA PHE A 29 14.70 15.42 0.30
C PHE A 29 13.81 14.18 0.55
N PHE A 30 12.57 14.36 1.03
CA PHE A 30 11.68 13.24 1.34
C PHE A 30 11.24 12.45 0.10
N ILE A 31 11.01 13.12 -1.04
CA ILE A 31 10.66 12.40 -2.27
C ILE A 31 11.83 11.58 -2.82
N ILE A 32 13.06 12.10 -2.73
CA ILE A 32 14.28 11.35 -3.09
C ILE A 32 14.47 10.16 -2.15
N LEU A 33 14.34 10.39 -0.84
CA LEU A 33 14.45 9.34 0.18
C LEU A 33 13.40 8.24 -0.03
N PHE A 34 12.17 8.62 -0.38
CA PHE A 34 11.09 7.68 -0.67
C PHE A 34 11.43 6.77 -1.87
N PHE A 35 11.88 7.35 -2.99
CA PHE A 35 12.27 6.56 -4.16
C PHE A 35 13.52 5.73 -3.91
N PHE A 36 14.47 6.24 -3.12
CA PHE A 36 15.63 5.49 -2.67
C PHE A 36 15.23 4.21 -1.91
N PHE A 37 14.29 4.31 -0.96
CA PHE A 37 13.79 3.11 -0.26
C PHE A 37 13.07 2.14 -1.20
N ILE A 38 12.26 2.61 -2.15
CA ILE A 38 11.63 1.73 -3.15
C ILE A 38 12.67 0.96 -3.96
N LEU A 39 13.77 1.62 -4.36
CA LEU A 39 14.83 0.99 -5.15
C LEU A 39 15.67 0.01 -4.32
N ILE A 40 15.97 0.35 -3.06
CA ILE A 40 16.69 -0.51 -2.12
C ILE A 40 15.85 -1.71 -1.68
N THR A 41 14.52 -1.59 -1.70
CA THR A 41 13.61 -2.73 -1.53
C THR A 41 13.74 -3.63 -2.75
N ASP A 42 14.82 -4.39 -2.81
CA ASP A 42 15.15 -5.41 -3.79
C ASP A 42 15.95 -6.49 -3.07
N PHE A 43 15.83 -7.74 -3.51
CA PHE A 43 16.45 -8.87 -2.83
C PHE A 43 17.99 -8.77 -2.79
N ARG A 44 18.60 -8.04 -3.74
CA ARG A 44 20.05 -7.80 -3.82
C ARG A 44 20.56 -6.77 -2.81
N ASN A 45 19.71 -5.80 -2.46
CA ASN A 45 20.12 -4.58 -1.77
C ASN A 45 19.56 -4.48 -0.34
N LEU A 46 18.77 -5.48 0.10
CA LEU A 46 18.21 -5.55 1.43
C LEU A 46 19.32 -5.84 2.47
N LYS A 47 20.05 -4.81 2.88
CA LYS A 47 21.13 -4.89 3.89
C LYS A 47 20.65 -4.54 5.31
N GLY A 48 19.43 -4.95 5.66
CA GLY A 48 18.81 -4.61 6.95
C GLY A 48 18.33 -3.16 7.05
N TYR A 49 18.09 -2.49 5.92
CA TYR A 49 17.48 -1.16 5.90
C TYR A 49 15.99 -1.22 6.27
N GLU A 50 15.53 -0.24 7.05
CA GLU A 50 14.12 -0.02 7.41
C GLU A 50 13.30 0.52 6.22
N THR A 51 13.08 -0.33 5.22
CA THR A 51 12.39 0.05 3.97
C THR A 51 10.91 0.39 4.17
N GLY A 52 10.33 -0.03 5.30
CA GLY A 52 8.96 0.26 5.72
C GLY A 52 8.74 1.65 6.33
N LEU A 53 9.79 2.46 6.55
CA LEU A 53 9.74 3.71 7.33
C LEU A 53 8.57 4.63 6.98
N PHE A 54 8.31 4.88 5.69
CA PHE A 54 7.23 5.77 5.27
C PHE A 54 5.82 5.24 5.59
N LEU A 55 5.65 3.92 5.60
CA LEU A 55 4.40 3.28 5.96
C LEU A 55 4.24 3.16 7.47
N GLU A 56 5.33 3.05 8.21
CA GLU A 56 5.34 3.07 9.68
C GLU A 56 5.08 4.45 10.27
N LEU A 57 5.57 5.50 9.60
CA LEU A 57 5.28 6.90 9.92
C LEU A 57 3.81 7.30 9.65
N ASN A 58 3.01 6.42 9.04
CA ASN A 58 1.67 6.74 8.58
C ASN A 58 0.63 6.67 9.72
N PRO A 59 0.07 7.81 10.17
CA PRO A 59 -0.86 7.83 11.29
C PRO A 59 -2.17 7.09 11.04
N LEU A 60 -2.61 6.99 9.77
CA LEU A 60 -3.82 6.28 9.42
C LEU A 60 -3.63 4.77 9.57
N VAL A 61 -2.45 4.25 9.20
CA VAL A 61 -2.10 2.83 9.38
C VAL A 61 -2.02 2.50 10.87
N TRP A 62 -1.41 3.38 11.68
CA TRP A 62 -1.37 3.20 13.14
C TRP A 62 -2.78 3.12 13.75
N LEU A 63 -3.65 4.09 13.45
CA LEU A 63 -5.01 4.12 14.01
C LEU A 63 -5.85 2.94 13.55
N SER A 64 -5.82 2.60 12.26
CA SER A 64 -6.61 1.49 11.72
C SER A 64 -6.09 0.12 12.16
N GLY A 65 -4.77 -0.04 12.31
CA GLY A 65 -4.19 -1.25 12.90
C GLY A 65 -4.59 -1.43 14.36
N LEU A 66 -4.60 -0.36 15.15
CA LEU A 66 -5.10 -0.37 16.53
C LEU A 66 -6.57 -0.80 16.59
N LEU A 67 -7.43 -0.23 15.73
CA LEU A 67 -8.85 -0.57 15.68
C LEU A 67 -9.12 -2.00 15.22
N SER A 68 -8.34 -2.52 14.28
CA SER A 68 -8.59 -3.83 13.67
C SER A 68 -8.03 -4.99 14.46
N GLY A 69 -6.83 -4.83 15.03
CA GLY A 69 -6.13 -5.89 15.75
C GLY A 69 -6.13 -5.75 17.27
N TRP A 70 -6.58 -4.61 17.82
CA TRP A 70 -6.41 -4.22 19.24
C TRP A 70 -4.95 -4.26 19.75
N THR A 71 -4.01 -4.42 18.83
CA THR A 71 -2.57 -4.52 19.08
C THR A 71 -1.85 -3.67 18.05
N VAL A 72 -0.85 -2.91 18.47
CA VAL A 72 -0.07 -2.06 17.57
C VAL A 72 1.32 -2.67 17.39
N TYR A 73 1.72 -2.88 16.14
CA TYR A 73 3.08 -3.29 15.80
C TYR A 73 4.08 -2.20 16.23
N LYS A 74 5.22 -2.59 16.81
CA LYS A 74 6.18 -1.66 17.42
C LYS A 74 6.61 -0.53 16.48
N GLY A 75 6.85 -0.83 15.20
CA GLY A 75 7.26 0.15 14.19
C GLY A 75 6.23 1.27 13.97
N LEU A 76 4.93 1.00 14.18
CA LEU A 76 3.88 2.00 13.99
C LEU A 76 3.91 3.11 15.07
N ALA A 77 4.68 2.95 16.16
CA ALA A 77 4.91 4.03 17.12
C ALA A 77 5.54 5.27 16.46
N LEU A 78 6.25 5.09 15.33
CA LEU A 78 6.82 6.19 14.56
C LEU A 78 5.75 7.17 14.04
N ALA A 79 4.50 6.75 13.88
CA ALA A 79 3.40 7.64 13.52
C ALA A 79 3.24 8.83 14.48
N LEU A 80 3.67 8.71 15.75
CA LEU A 80 3.65 9.79 16.73
C LEU A 80 4.47 11.01 16.28
N PHE A 81 5.55 10.81 15.52
CA PHE A 81 6.35 11.89 14.94
C PHE A 81 5.58 12.74 13.93
N ILE A 82 4.49 12.23 13.36
CA ILE A 82 3.59 12.98 12.48
C ILE A 82 2.37 13.49 13.24
N ILE A 83 1.81 12.69 14.15
CA ILE A 83 0.63 13.03 14.95
C ILE A 83 0.91 14.28 15.80
N VAL A 84 1.99 14.29 16.59
CA VAL A 84 2.28 15.37 17.54
C VAL A 84 2.45 16.70 16.80
N PRO A 85 3.31 16.84 15.77
CA PRO A 85 3.43 18.12 15.09
C PRO A 85 2.18 18.50 14.29
N THR A 86 1.31 17.55 13.91
CA THR A 86 0.04 17.86 13.24
C THR A 86 -0.93 18.59 14.18
N PHE A 87 -0.93 18.26 15.47
CA PHE A 87 -1.70 18.99 16.47
C PHE A 87 -1.21 20.42 16.68
N PHE A 88 0.06 20.74 16.36
CA PHE A 88 0.60 22.09 16.49
C PHE A 88 0.50 22.89 15.20
N PHE A 89 1.01 22.34 14.10
CA PHE A 89 1.22 23.03 12.82
C PHE A 89 0.15 22.71 11.76
N GLY A 90 -0.88 21.95 12.14
CA GLY A 90 -1.94 21.51 11.24
C GLY A 90 -1.46 20.43 10.26
N ARG A 91 -2.14 20.31 9.11
CA ARG A 91 -1.91 19.23 8.13
C ARG A 91 -0.66 19.47 7.26
N PHE A 92 0.52 19.60 7.88
CA PHE A 92 1.79 19.83 7.18
C PHE A 92 2.27 18.60 6.40
N PHE A 93 2.05 17.38 6.91
CA PHE A 93 2.52 16.13 6.30
C PHE A 93 2.22 16.05 4.78
N CYS A 94 1.03 16.45 4.36
CA CYS A 94 0.58 16.36 2.96
C CYS A 94 1.33 17.27 1.98
N SER A 95 2.06 18.29 2.44
CA SER A 95 2.85 19.16 1.55
C SER A 95 4.34 19.14 1.81
N TRP A 96 4.78 18.58 2.94
CA TRP A 96 6.18 18.51 3.34
C TRP A 96 6.79 17.12 3.14
N ILE A 97 6.06 16.04 3.43
CA ILE A 97 6.61 14.67 3.51
C ILE A 97 5.91 13.70 2.53
N CYS A 98 4.58 13.76 2.41
CA CYS A 98 3.80 12.77 1.67
C CYS A 98 4.18 12.70 0.16
N PRO A 99 4.65 11.54 -0.34
CA PRO A 99 5.07 11.39 -1.74
C PRO A 99 3.98 11.76 -2.74
N LEU A 100 2.76 11.24 -2.55
CA LEU A 100 1.63 11.52 -3.44
C LEU A 100 1.25 13.02 -3.43
N GLY A 101 1.34 13.67 -2.27
CA GLY A 101 1.04 15.10 -2.12
C GLY A 101 2.05 15.97 -2.88
N ILE A 102 3.34 15.60 -2.82
CA ILE A 102 4.43 16.26 -3.55
C ILE A 102 4.27 16.02 -5.06
N MET A 103 4.04 14.77 -5.48
CA MET A 103 3.78 14.42 -6.88
C MET A 103 2.57 15.17 -7.44
N SER A 104 1.46 15.22 -6.70
CA SER A 104 0.26 15.96 -7.10
C SER A 104 0.52 17.47 -7.22
N GLN A 105 1.36 18.03 -6.35
CA GLN A 105 1.78 19.43 -6.45
C GLN A 105 2.60 19.69 -7.71
N TRP A 106 3.52 18.80 -8.06
CA TRP A 106 4.34 18.92 -9.27
C TRP A 106 3.50 18.72 -10.52
N ALA A 107 2.66 17.68 -10.55
CA ALA A 107 1.70 17.41 -11.62
C ALA A 107 0.79 18.62 -11.87
N SER A 108 0.26 19.24 -10.81
CA SER A 108 -0.58 20.44 -10.96
C SER A 108 0.18 21.63 -11.57
N ARG A 109 1.49 21.76 -11.35
CA ARG A 109 2.30 22.84 -11.95
C ARG A 109 2.67 22.56 -13.40
N LEU A 110 2.96 21.30 -13.73
CA LEU A 110 3.35 20.87 -15.08
C LEU A 110 2.14 20.83 -16.03
N LEU A 111 1.01 20.28 -15.55
CA LEU A 111 -0.18 20.07 -16.36
C LEU A 111 -1.07 21.32 -16.44
N VAL A 112 -1.07 22.17 -15.41
CA VAL A 112 -1.85 23.43 -15.39
C VAL A 112 -0.91 24.60 -15.66
N ARG A 113 -0.76 24.94 -16.95
CA ARG A 113 -0.05 26.14 -17.38
C ARG A 113 -0.92 27.36 -17.08
N ARG A 114 -0.84 27.83 -15.83
CA ARG A 114 -1.73 28.88 -15.33
C ARG A 114 -1.51 30.18 -16.09
N ARG A 115 -2.54 30.67 -16.78
CA ARG A 115 -2.50 32.00 -17.39
C ARG A 115 -2.70 33.06 -16.30
N PRO A 116 -2.14 34.27 -16.44
CA PRO A 116 -2.37 35.38 -15.50
C PRO A 116 -3.86 35.71 -15.31
N THR A 117 -4.71 35.35 -16.27
CA THR A 117 -6.16 35.54 -16.30
C THR A 117 -6.97 34.41 -15.63
N ASP A 118 -6.34 33.33 -15.17
CA ASP A 118 -7.07 32.16 -14.65
C ASP A 118 -7.83 32.47 -13.36
N ASP A 119 -9.13 32.25 -13.34
CA ASP A 119 -9.98 32.60 -12.21
C ASP A 119 -9.61 31.82 -10.91
N TYR A 120 -9.76 32.48 -9.75
CA TYR A 120 -9.46 31.88 -8.45
C TYR A 120 -10.45 30.76 -8.07
N THR A 121 -11.61 30.72 -8.73
CA THR A 121 -12.70 29.74 -8.58
C THR A 121 -12.25 28.29 -8.77
N ILE A 122 -11.16 28.03 -9.49
CA ILE A 122 -10.58 26.68 -9.64
C ILE A 122 -10.15 26.09 -8.28
N ASN A 123 -9.72 26.94 -7.35
CA ASN A 123 -9.29 26.53 -6.00
C ASN A 123 -10.32 26.84 -4.92
N GLU A 124 -11.54 27.18 -5.31
CA GLU A 124 -12.63 27.36 -4.36
C GLU A 124 -13.02 26.04 -3.70
N TYR A 125 -13.52 26.14 -2.47
CA TYR A 125 -14.03 25.01 -1.73
C TYR A 125 -15.32 24.48 -2.38
N ARG A 126 -15.38 23.16 -2.58
CA ARG A 126 -16.57 22.48 -3.12
C ARG A 126 -17.15 21.52 -2.08
N PRO A 127 -18.48 21.41 -1.93
CA PRO A 127 -19.11 20.48 -0.97
C PRO A 127 -18.69 19.01 -1.17
N VAL A 128 -18.33 18.61 -2.39
CA VAL A 128 -17.84 17.25 -2.72
C VAL A 128 -16.57 16.89 -1.94
N TYR A 129 -15.78 17.87 -1.48
CA TYR A 129 -14.58 17.63 -0.65
C TYR A 129 -14.92 17.04 0.73
N ARG A 130 -16.18 17.05 1.14
CA ARG A 130 -16.65 16.34 2.35
C ARG A 130 -16.58 14.82 2.21
N PHE A 131 -16.55 14.30 0.98
CA PHE A 131 -16.56 12.86 0.69
C PHE A 131 -15.43 12.09 1.38
N LYS A 132 -14.21 12.65 1.47
CA LYS A 132 -13.09 12.01 2.18
C LYS A 132 -13.39 11.68 3.65
N TYR A 133 -14.25 12.45 4.32
CA TYR A 133 -14.63 12.20 5.72
C TYR A 133 -15.64 11.05 5.83
N TYR A 134 -16.57 10.93 4.88
CA TYR A 134 -17.46 9.79 4.79
C TYR A 134 -16.70 8.51 4.44
N LEU A 135 -15.76 8.59 3.50
CA LEU A 135 -14.88 7.46 3.17
C LEU A 135 -14.02 7.05 4.36
N LEU A 136 -13.43 8.00 5.09
CA LEU A 136 -12.69 7.71 6.33
C LEU A 136 -13.59 6.98 7.35
N THR A 137 -14.81 7.47 7.56
CA THR A 137 -15.76 6.86 8.52
C THR A 137 -16.09 5.42 8.15
N ALA A 138 -16.43 5.18 6.88
CA ALA A 138 -16.69 3.83 6.38
C ALA A 138 -15.49 2.90 6.58
N LEU A 139 -14.28 3.36 6.23
CA LEU A 139 -13.06 2.56 6.37
C LEU A 139 -12.68 2.26 7.83
N LEU A 140 -12.90 3.21 8.76
CA LEU A 140 -12.65 2.98 10.19
C LEU A 140 -13.64 1.98 10.79
N ILE A 141 -14.91 2.02 10.37
CA ILE A 141 -15.92 1.03 10.79
C ILE A 141 -15.54 -0.36 10.26
N LEU A 142 -15.17 -0.47 8.98
CA LEU A 142 -14.68 -1.73 8.41
C LEU A 142 -13.45 -2.24 9.16
N ALA A 143 -12.50 -1.36 9.51
CA ALA A 143 -11.34 -1.72 10.30
C ALA A 143 -11.74 -2.27 11.68
N ALA A 144 -12.67 -1.60 12.37
CA ALA A 144 -13.20 -2.04 13.67
C ALA A 144 -13.95 -3.39 13.61
N LEU A 145 -14.58 -3.70 12.48
CA LEU A 145 -15.19 -5.02 12.21
C LEU A 145 -14.16 -6.09 11.80
N GLY A 146 -12.87 -5.76 11.77
CA GLY A 146 -11.79 -6.68 11.49
C GLY A 146 -11.36 -6.76 10.02
N SER A 147 -11.78 -5.82 9.16
CA SER A 147 -11.38 -5.79 7.75
C SER A 147 -10.58 -4.55 7.40
N LEU A 148 -9.28 -4.72 7.20
CA LEU A 148 -8.38 -3.59 6.95
C LEU A 148 -8.33 -3.22 5.46
N GLN A 149 -9.27 -2.38 5.01
CA GLN A 149 -9.31 -1.89 3.61
C GLN A 149 -8.61 -0.53 3.38
N ILE A 150 -8.07 0.07 4.44
CA ILE A 150 -7.47 1.41 4.39
C ILE A 150 -6.31 1.51 3.40
N GLY A 151 -5.52 0.44 3.27
CA GLY A 151 -4.38 0.39 2.36
C GLY A 151 -4.70 0.61 0.88
N LEU A 152 -5.95 0.35 0.46
CA LEU A 152 -6.39 0.58 -0.91
C LEU A 152 -6.51 2.08 -1.24
N PHE A 153 -6.84 2.91 -0.25
CA PHE A 153 -7.03 4.35 -0.39
C PHE A 153 -5.91 5.17 0.29
N ASP A 154 -4.98 4.50 0.95
CA ASP A 154 -3.84 5.16 1.55
C ASP A 154 -2.91 5.74 0.47
N PRO A 155 -2.56 7.04 0.54
CA PRO A 155 -1.74 7.67 -0.50
C PRO A 155 -0.32 7.10 -0.59
N ILE A 156 0.26 6.61 0.51
CA ILE A 156 1.63 6.10 0.52
C ILE A 156 1.63 4.68 -0.05
N ALA A 157 0.75 3.81 0.43
CA ALA A 157 0.58 2.46 -0.10
C ALA A 157 0.18 2.47 -1.58
N MET A 158 -0.64 3.44 -2.03
CA MET A 158 -0.96 3.60 -3.46
C MET A 158 0.27 3.90 -4.31
N VAL A 159 1.16 4.79 -3.86
CA VAL A 159 2.39 5.09 -4.60
C VAL A 159 3.31 3.86 -4.60
N TYR A 160 3.52 3.18 -3.47
CA TYR A 160 4.29 1.94 -3.44
C TYR A 160 3.74 0.90 -4.43
N ARG A 161 2.43 0.65 -4.41
CA ARG A 161 1.77 -0.27 -5.36
C ARG A 161 2.02 0.12 -6.81
N ALA A 162 1.76 1.38 -7.17
CA ALA A 162 1.94 1.85 -8.54
C ALA A 162 3.39 1.70 -9.01
N PHE A 163 4.37 2.01 -8.17
CA PHE A 163 5.77 1.88 -8.55
C PHE A 163 6.21 0.42 -8.64
N ILE A 164 5.86 -0.42 -7.67
CA ILE A 164 6.26 -1.82 -7.60
C ILE A 164 5.63 -2.64 -8.73
N VAL A 165 4.33 -2.46 -8.96
CA VAL A 165 3.54 -3.34 -9.83
C VAL A 165 3.58 -2.86 -11.29
N SER A 166 3.79 -1.56 -11.51
CA SER A 166 3.67 -0.96 -12.84
C SER A 166 4.96 -0.29 -13.30
N VAL A 167 5.44 0.73 -12.57
CA VAL A 167 6.53 1.59 -13.07
C VAL A 167 7.85 0.84 -13.14
N LEU A 168 8.27 0.14 -12.08
CA LEU A 168 9.54 -0.56 -12.04
C LEU A 168 9.60 -1.71 -13.06
N PRO A 169 8.58 -2.59 -13.19
CA PRO A 169 8.56 -3.57 -14.26
C PRO A 169 8.61 -2.97 -15.66
N ALA A 170 7.92 -1.84 -15.89
CA ALA A 170 7.98 -1.14 -17.18
C ALA A 170 9.38 -0.57 -17.47
N VAL A 171 10.05 0.02 -16.47
CA VAL A 171 11.44 0.49 -16.62
C VAL A 171 12.39 -0.69 -16.87
N ASP A 172 12.19 -1.80 -16.16
CA ASP A 172 13.01 -3.00 -16.32
C ASP A 172 12.86 -3.64 -17.71
N PHE A 173 11.66 -3.59 -18.29
CA PHE A 173 11.42 -4.05 -19.65
C PHE A 173 12.34 -3.34 -20.67
N TYR A 174 12.65 -2.06 -20.46
CA TYR A 174 13.56 -1.29 -21.33
C TYR A 174 15.03 -1.36 -20.92
N THR A 175 15.33 -1.46 -19.63
CA THR A 175 16.70 -1.28 -19.10
C THR A 175 17.35 -2.57 -18.62
N SER A 176 16.58 -3.59 -18.25
CA SER A 176 17.03 -4.82 -17.58
C SER A 176 17.92 -4.59 -16.34
N ALA A 177 17.84 -3.41 -15.73
CA ALA A 177 18.72 -2.99 -14.63
C ALA A 177 18.08 -3.19 -13.24
N VAL A 178 16.75 -3.27 -13.19
CA VAL A 178 15.97 -3.13 -11.94
C VAL A 178 15.67 -4.48 -11.32
N TYR A 179 15.41 -5.51 -12.14
CA TYR A 179 15.21 -6.87 -11.71
C TYR A 179 16.19 -7.82 -12.40
N VAL A 180 16.55 -8.91 -11.72
CA VAL A 180 17.37 -9.99 -12.32
C VAL A 180 16.55 -10.83 -13.30
N ARG A 181 15.22 -10.84 -13.15
CA ARG A 181 14.26 -11.44 -14.08
C ARG A 181 13.07 -10.51 -14.24
N PRO A 182 12.50 -10.38 -15.45
CA PRO A 182 11.36 -9.50 -15.68
C PRO A 182 10.20 -9.92 -14.78
N HIS A 183 9.80 -9.02 -13.88
CA HIS A 183 8.64 -9.24 -13.02
C HIS A 183 7.36 -8.89 -13.76
N ILE A 184 6.34 -9.73 -13.60
CA ILE A 184 5.01 -9.50 -14.15
C ILE A 184 4.04 -9.54 -12.98
N PHE A 185 3.12 -8.59 -12.92
CA PHE A 185 2.11 -8.55 -11.88
C PHE A 185 0.70 -8.60 -12.44
N LEU A 186 -0.10 -9.53 -11.94
CA LEU A 186 -1.53 -9.61 -12.24
C LEU A 186 -2.22 -8.30 -11.81
N GLY A 187 -3.13 -7.78 -12.63
CA GLY A 187 -3.80 -6.51 -12.35
C GLY A 187 -2.91 -5.26 -12.43
N GLY A 188 -1.65 -5.37 -12.87
CA GLY A 188 -0.74 -4.23 -12.96
C GLY A 188 -1.25 -3.10 -13.86
N ILE A 189 -1.86 -3.44 -15.00
CA ILE A 189 -2.48 -2.45 -15.90
C ILE A 189 -3.56 -1.62 -15.19
N PHE A 190 -4.40 -2.28 -14.38
CA PHE A 190 -5.48 -1.60 -13.66
C PHE A 190 -4.92 -0.55 -12.69
N ILE A 191 -3.90 -0.90 -11.91
CA ILE A 191 -3.24 0.05 -11.00
C ILE A 191 -2.48 1.14 -11.77
N SER A 192 -1.85 0.81 -12.90
CA SER A 192 -1.23 1.81 -13.77
C SER A 192 -2.22 2.88 -14.21
N LEU A 193 -3.38 2.45 -14.74
CA LEU A 193 -4.43 3.34 -15.21
C LEU A 193 -5.02 4.16 -14.07
N LEU A 194 -5.25 3.54 -12.91
CA LEU A 194 -5.74 4.24 -11.71
C LEU A 194 -4.74 5.32 -11.26
N PHE A 195 -3.45 4.98 -11.18
CA PHE A 195 -2.42 5.92 -10.76
C PHE A 195 -2.26 7.08 -11.75
N LEU A 196 -2.22 6.78 -13.06
CA LEU A 196 -2.21 7.80 -14.11
C LEU A 196 -3.44 8.69 -14.05
N ALA A 197 -4.63 8.13 -13.84
CA ALA A 197 -5.85 8.90 -13.66
C ALA A 197 -5.75 9.85 -12.47
N VAL A 198 -5.21 9.41 -11.32
CA VAL A 198 -5.00 10.26 -10.15
C VAL A 198 -4.03 11.41 -10.46
N ILE A 199 -2.92 11.14 -11.16
CA ILE A 199 -1.94 12.17 -11.51
C ILE A 199 -2.53 13.16 -12.53
N LEU A 200 -3.13 12.67 -13.61
CA LEU A 200 -3.71 13.47 -14.68
C LEU A 200 -4.91 14.29 -14.21
N ALA A 201 -5.70 13.79 -13.25
CA ALA A 201 -6.83 14.53 -12.70
C ALA A 201 -6.43 15.83 -11.99
N ASN A 202 -5.14 16.00 -11.64
CA ASN A 202 -4.60 17.28 -11.16
C ASN A 202 -4.66 18.39 -12.22
N ARG A 203 -4.91 18.06 -13.50
CA ARG A 203 -5.21 19.01 -14.58
C ARG A 203 -6.49 19.81 -14.31
N PHE A 204 -7.50 19.17 -13.71
CA PHE A 204 -8.82 19.77 -13.48
C PHE A 204 -8.92 20.43 -12.11
N ILE A 205 -8.49 19.73 -11.06
CA ILE A 205 -8.54 20.21 -9.67
C ILE A 205 -7.18 19.94 -9.03
N THR A 206 -6.54 20.99 -8.52
CA THR A 206 -5.23 20.82 -7.89
C THR A 206 -5.33 19.93 -6.66
N ARG A 207 -4.45 18.94 -6.55
CA ARG A 207 -4.43 17.94 -5.47
C ARG A 207 -5.79 17.24 -5.27
N LEU A 208 -6.46 16.87 -6.37
CA LEU A 208 -7.80 16.24 -6.35
C LEU A 208 -7.90 15.11 -5.33
N TRP A 209 -6.96 14.16 -5.36
CA TRP A 209 -6.93 13.04 -4.42
C TRP A 209 -6.91 13.50 -2.96
N CYS A 210 -6.04 14.46 -2.63
CA CYS A 210 -5.87 14.96 -1.26
C CYS A 210 -7.07 15.77 -0.74
N ARG A 211 -7.84 16.39 -1.66
CA ARG A 211 -9.03 17.20 -1.35
C ARG A 211 -10.31 16.36 -1.26
N MET A 212 -10.45 15.33 -2.10
CA MET A 212 -11.72 14.62 -2.29
C MET A 212 -11.72 13.19 -1.75
N ILE A 213 -10.61 12.44 -1.87
CA ILE A 213 -10.61 10.99 -1.66
C ILE A 213 -9.74 10.56 -0.47
N CYS A 214 -8.62 11.23 -0.21
CA CYS A 214 -7.60 10.75 0.71
C CYS A 214 -8.09 10.65 2.19
N PRO A 215 -8.24 9.43 2.75
CA PRO A 215 -8.68 9.24 4.14
C PRO A 215 -7.61 9.71 5.14
N LEU A 216 -6.32 9.55 4.82
CA LEU A 216 -5.22 10.08 5.64
C LEU A 216 -5.32 11.60 5.73
N GLY A 217 -5.66 12.24 4.61
CA GLY A 217 -5.90 13.67 4.55
C GLY A 217 -7.10 14.15 5.36
N ALA A 218 -8.17 13.35 5.38
CA ALA A 218 -9.35 13.61 6.20
C ALA A 218 -8.99 13.53 7.70
N MET A 219 -8.28 12.47 8.10
CA MET A 219 -7.89 12.25 9.50
C MET A 219 -6.97 13.36 10.02
N LEU A 220 -5.90 13.69 9.27
CA LEU A 220 -5.02 14.81 9.64
C LEU A 220 -5.77 16.15 9.60
N GLY A 221 -6.76 16.30 8.72
CA GLY A 221 -7.66 17.45 8.67
C GLY A 221 -8.47 17.61 9.96
N LEU A 222 -9.06 16.52 10.48
CA LEU A 222 -9.77 16.51 11.77
C LEU A 222 -8.85 16.89 12.93
N MET A 223 -7.65 16.30 12.98
CA MET A 223 -6.66 16.61 14.01
C MET A 223 -6.21 18.08 13.95
N SER A 224 -6.06 18.62 12.73
CA SER A 224 -5.66 20.01 12.54
C SER A 224 -6.72 21.04 12.92
N ALA A 225 -7.98 20.63 13.18
CA ALA A 225 -9.03 21.54 13.61
C ALA A 225 -8.67 22.27 14.92
N TRP A 226 -7.87 21.65 15.78
CA TRP A 226 -7.40 22.20 17.05
C TRP A 226 -6.00 22.83 16.97
N ALA A 227 -5.41 22.91 15.78
CA ALA A 227 -4.05 23.39 15.64
C ALA A 227 -3.95 24.89 16.00
N PRO A 228 -3.10 25.27 16.97
CA PRO A 228 -2.92 26.66 17.37
C PRO A 228 -2.19 27.47 16.29
N PHE A 229 -1.23 26.87 15.57
CA PHE A 229 -0.53 27.55 14.48
C PHE A 229 -1.32 27.44 13.18
N ARG A 230 -1.75 28.59 12.66
CA ARG A 230 -2.54 28.68 11.43
C ARG A 230 -2.15 29.89 10.59
N ILE A 231 -2.66 29.92 9.37
CA ILE A 231 -2.53 31.10 8.50
C ILE A 231 -3.40 32.21 9.09
N ARG A 232 -2.80 33.37 9.33
CA ARG A 232 -3.47 34.59 9.77
C ARG A 232 -3.43 35.63 8.64
N ARG A 233 -4.56 36.29 8.43
CA ARG A 233 -4.69 37.50 7.60
C ARG A 233 -4.61 38.72 8.50
N ASP A 234 -3.83 39.71 8.10
CA ASP A 234 -3.85 41.06 8.64
C ASP A 234 -4.85 41.88 7.80
N VAL A 235 -5.97 42.28 8.41
CA VAL A 235 -7.06 42.96 7.69
C VAL A 235 -6.61 44.34 7.21
N ASP A 236 -5.77 45.03 7.98
CA ASP A 236 -5.35 46.40 7.70
C ASP A 236 -4.39 46.47 6.49
N LYS A 237 -3.65 45.39 6.23
CA LYS A 237 -2.72 45.29 5.10
C LYS A 237 -3.32 44.66 3.84
N CYS A 238 -4.46 43.99 3.95
CA CYS A 238 -4.96 43.17 2.86
C CYS A 238 -5.86 43.96 1.91
N THR A 239 -5.47 44.03 0.64
CA THR A 239 -6.20 44.72 -0.45
C THR A 239 -7.19 43.82 -1.20
N ASP A 240 -7.54 42.66 -0.65
CA ASP A 240 -8.48 41.69 -1.27
C ASP A 240 -8.17 41.30 -2.74
N CYS A 241 -6.89 41.31 -3.14
CA CYS A 241 -6.45 41.06 -4.52
C CYS A 241 -6.63 39.62 -5.04
N ASN A 242 -7.17 38.67 -4.25
CA ASN A 242 -7.45 37.26 -4.61
C ASN A 242 -6.25 36.39 -5.07
N LYS A 243 -5.02 36.92 -5.07
CA LYS A 243 -3.80 36.17 -5.45
C LYS A 243 -3.55 34.97 -4.53
N CYS A 244 -3.80 35.13 -3.23
CA CYS A 244 -3.63 34.05 -2.25
C CYS A 244 -4.64 32.90 -2.44
N LEU A 245 -5.87 33.20 -2.87
CA LEU A 245 -6.90 32.21 -3.22
C LEU A 245 -6.46 31.38 -4.43
N ARG A 246 -5.95 32.05 -5.46
CA ARG A 246 -5.38 31.37 -6.64
C ARG A 246 -4.20 30.47 -6.26
N ALA A 247 -3.33 30.90 -5.35
CA ALA A 247 -2.17 30.12 -4.89
C ALA A 247 -2.53 28.94 -3.95
N CYS A 248 -3.73 28.94 -3.37
CA CYS A 248 -4.16 27.96 -2.37
C CYS A 248 -4.31 26.56 -2.98
N GLN A 249 -3.48 25.62 -2.52
CA GLN A 249 -3.56 24.22 -2.95
C GLN A 249 -4.48 23.36 -2.08
N GLY A 250 -4.95 23.88 -0.95
CA GLY A 250 -5.87 23.18 -0.05
C GLY A 250 -7.34 23.49 -0.27
N ALA A 251 -7.70 24.53 -1.05
CA ALA A 251 -9.04 25.12 -1.05
C ALA A 251 -9.51 25.59 0.35
N SER A 252 -8.56 26.11 1.14
CA SER A 252 -8.78 26.52 2.53
C SER A 252 -9.21 27.97 2.71
N ASP A 253 -9.35 28.75 1.63
CA ASP A 253 -9.77 30.16 1.67
C ASP A 253 -8.98 31.03 2.69
N PRO A 254 -7.69 31.34 2.42
CA PRO A 254 -6.86 32.14 3.31
C PRO A 254 -7.31 33.61 3.48
N GLN A 255 -8.14 34.12 2.57
CA GLN A 255 -8.57 35.52 2.55
C GLN A 255 -9.88 35.73 3.30
N GLY A 256 -10.88 34.86 3.06
CA GLY A 256 -12.20 34.92 3.68
C GLY A 256 -12.25 34.10 4.97
N LYS A 257 -13.07 33.04 4.97
CA LYS A 257 -13.23 32.16 6.14
C LYS A 257 -12.24 31.01 6.03
N HIS A 258 -11.16 31.09 6.81
CA HIS A 258 -10.07 30.12 6.73
C HIS A 258 -10.52 28.74 7.23
N ARG A 259 -10.65 27.79 6.31
CA ARG A 259 -10.99 26.38 6.59
C ARG A 259 -9.72 25.62 7.00
N VAL A 260 -9.45 25.62 8.31
CA VAL A 260 -8.23 25.03 8.89
C VAL A 260 -8.06 23.56 8.49
N THR A 261 -9.14 22.78 8.50
CA THR A 261 -9.13 21.33 8.17
C THR A 261 -8.73 21.00 6.73
N GLU A 262 -8.83 21.97 5.82
CA GLU A 262 -8.43 21.85 4.42
C GLU A 262 -7.03 22.40 4.14
N CYS A 263 -6.49 23.23 5.05
CA CYS A 263 -5.19 23.85 4.88
C CYS A 263 -4.07 22.80 4.97
N VAL A 264 -3.32 22.62 3.87
CA VAL A 264 -2.17 21.68 3.80
C VAL A 264 -0.83 22.31 4.18
N ALA A 265 -0.86 23.51 4.80
CA ALA A 265 0.33 24.24 5.26
C ALA A 265 1.47 24.33 4.21
N CYS A 266 1.11 24.63 2.95
CA CYS A 266 2.07 24.68 1.83
C CYS A 266 2.79 26.03 1.68
N MET A 267 2.32 27.05 2.39
CA MET A 267 2.87 28.41 2.47
C MET A 267 2.98 29.17 1.14
N ASN A 268 2.30 28.69 0.08
CA ASN A 268 2.29 29.40 -1.21
C ASN A 268 1.55 30.74 -1.12
N CYS A 269 0.45 30.80 -0.36
CA CYS A 269 -0.35 32.00 -0.16
C CYS A 269 0.42 33.12 0.54
N ILE A 270 1.28 32.79 1.50
CA ILE A 270 2.16 33.74 2.19
C ILE A 270 3.18 34.31 1.20
N ALA A 271 3.85 33.45 0.43
CA ALA A 271 4.90 33.88 -0.49
C ALA A 271 4.39 34.62 -1.74
N ASP A 272 3.13 34.41 -2.13
CA ASP A 272 2.53 35.03 -3.32
C ASP A 272 1.72 36.30 -2.95
N CYS A 273 1.70 36.70 -1.67
CA CYS A 273 1.01 37.91 -1.19
C CYS A 273 1.88 39.16 -1.43
N PRO A 274 1.40 40.16 -2.19
CA PRO A 274 2.19 41.36 -2.48
C PRO A 274 2.30 42.33 -1.29
N GLU A 275 1.34 42.30 -0.37
CA GLU A 275 1.25 43.24 0.76
C GLU A 275 1.79 42.65 2.08
N ASP A 276 2.37 41.45 2.05
CA ASP A 276 2.78 40.69 3.25
C ASP A 276 1.70 40.61 4.34
N ALA A 277 0.43 40.60 3.92
CA ALA A 277 -0.74 40.56 4.80
C ALA A 277 -1.02 39.16 5.38
N LEU A 278 -0.30 38.12 4.93
CA LEU A 278 -0.48 36.75 5.37
C LEU A 278 0.75 36.25 6.11
N SER A 279 0.54 35.57 7.24
CA SER A 279 1.63 34.95 8.00
C SER A 279 1.17 33.67 8.69
N PHE A 280 2.11 32.86 9.16
CA PHE A 280 1.84 31.60 9.86
C PHE A 280 2.21 31.75 11.33
N GLY A 281 1.26 31.55 12.25
CA GLY A 281 1.48 31.83 13.66
C GLY A 281 0.26 31.55 14.53
N LEU A 282 0.35 31.94 15.80
CA LEU A 282 -0.77 31.94 16.74
C LEU A 282 -1.86 32.92 16.29
N PRO A 283 -3.14 32.65 16.63
CA PRO A 283 -4.22 33.57 16.29
C PRO A 283 -4.06 34.92 16.99
N ALA A 284 -4.27 35.99 16.21
CA ALA A 284 -4.29 37.37 16.69
C ALA A 284 -5.70 37.96 16.58
N LYS A 285 -6.02 38.98 17.37
CA LYS A 285 -7.36 39.60 17.42
C LYS A 285 -7.86 40.11 16.05
N ALA A 286 -6.96 40.55 15.18
CA ALA A 286 -7.26 41.06 13.83
C ALA A 286 -7.16 39.99 12.72
N SER A 287 -7.26 38.69 13.05
CA SER A 287 -7.11 37.59 12.07
C SER A 287 -8.43 37.10 11.47
N SER A 288 -8.38 36.60 10.23
CA SER A 288 -9.52 35.97 9.57
C SER A 288 -10.15 34.88 10.43
N ALA A 289 -11.49 34.91 10.54
CA ALA A 289 -12.24 33.95 11.33
C ALA A 289 -12.03 32.53 10.79
N ALA A 290 -11.73 31.59 11.69
CA ALA A 290 -11.69 30.19 11.34
C ALA A 290 -13.09 29.71 10.95
N ALA A 291 -13.22 29.12 9.77
CA ALA A 291 -14.46 28.50 9.36
C ALA A 291 -14.77 27.32 10.28
N GLN A 292 -16.03 27.19 10.71
CA GLN A 292 -16.47 26.02 11.44
C GLN A 292 -16.35 24.77 10.56
N PHE A 293 -16.03 23.65 11.22
CA PHE A 293 -16.00 22.36 10.57
C PHE A 293 -17.43 21.90 10.26
N ASP A 294 -17.83 22.04 9.00
CA ASP A 294 -19.17 21.71 8.53
C ASP A 294 -19.20 20.34 7.83
N ILE A 295 -19.74 19.35 8.54
CA ILE A 295 -20.11 18.03 8.02
C ILE A 295 -21.62 17.84 8.14
N ASN A 296 -22.23 17.27 7.09
CA ASN A 296 -23.62 16.85 7.16
C ASN A 296 -23.74 15.61 8.07
N ARG A 297 -24.21 15.84 9.30
CA ARG A 297 -24.37 14.80 10.33
C ARG A 297 -25.26 13.65 9.89
N ARG A 298 -26.34 13.94 9.13
CA ARG A 298 -27.23 12.92 8.61
C ARG A 298 -26.51 12.00 7.63
N ARG A 299 -25.74 12.57 6.69
CA ARG A 299 -24.92 11.78 5.76
C ARG A 299 -23.86 10.96 6.48
N LEU A 300 -23.24 11.51 7.52
CA LEU A 300 -22.28 10.79 8.34
C LEU A 300 -22.93 9.56 9.01
N LEU A 301 -24.09 9.75 9.64
CA LEU A 301 -24.85 8.65 10.25
C LEU A 301 -25.31 7.61 9.21
N GLU A 302 -25.84 8.04 8.06
CA GLU A 302 -26.19 7.15 6.94
C GLU A 302 -24.99 6.31 6.48
N THR A 303 -23.80 6.92 6.36
CA THR A 303 -22.59 6.19 5.94
C THR A 303 -22.12 5.22 7.02
N ALA A 304 -22.28 5.58 8.30
CA ALA A 304 -21.91 4.72 9.41
C ALA A 304 -22.85 3.52 9.53
N THR A 305 -24.17 3.74 9.48
CA THR A 305 -25.17 2.67 9.53
C THR A 305 -25.07 1.75 8.32
N ALA A 306 -24.91 2.30 7.12
CA ALA A 306 -24.70 1.51 5.92
C ALA A 306 -23.45 0.63 6.03
N SER A 307 -22.33 1.16 6.53
CA SER A 307 -21.09 0.38 6.70
C SER A 307 -21.26 -0.73 7.74
N LEU A 308 -21.98 -0.47 8.84
CA LEU A 308 -22.21 -1.43 9.92
C LEU A 308 -23.15 -2.56 9.54
N ILE A 309 -24.14 -2.31 8.66
CA ILE A 309 -25.11 -3.30 8.21
C ILE A 309 -24.62 -4.05 6.97
N LEU A 310 -24.18 -3.31 5.94
CA LEU A 310 -23.83 -3.90 4.64
C LEU A 310 -22.58 -4.77 4.73
N PHE A 311 -21.61 -4.43 5.59
CA PHE A 311 -20.38 -5.20 5.69
C PHE A 311 -20.60 -6.63 6.21
N PRO A 312 -21.27 -6.88 7.36
CA PRO A 312 -21.60 -8.24 7.80
C PRO A 312 -22.45 -9.02 6.78
N MET A 313 -23.41 -8.35 6.12
CA MET A 313 -24.21 -8.98 5.05
C MET A 313 -23.32 -9.44 3.90
N LEU A 314 -22.48 -8.55 3.36
CA LEU A 314 -21.55 -8.84 2.29
C LEU A 314 -20.56 -9.95 2.68
N LYS A 315 -20.06 -9.89 3.92
CA LYS A 315 -19.17 -10.91 4.48
C LYS A 315 -19.87 -12.27 4.51
N SER A 316 -21.10 -12.34 4.99
CA SER A 316 -21.89 -13.59 5.05
C SER A 316 -22.21 -14.17 3.67
N SER A 317 -22.41 -13.31 2.66
CA SER A 317 -22.78 -13.73 1.30
C SER A 317 -21.58 -14.11 0.42
N ILE A 318 -20.42 -13.46 0.60
CA ILE A 318 -19.25 -13.61 -0.30
C ILE A 318 -18.10 -14.38 0.37
N THR A 319 -17.94 -14.22 1.67
CA THR A 319 -16.84 -14.80 2.46
C THR A 319 -17.41 -15.62 3.60
N GLY A 320 -18.01 -16.77 3.27
CA GLY A 320 -18.22 -17.79 4.29
C GLY A 320 -16.87 -18.09 4.95
N GLU A 321 -16.73 -17.82 6.24
CA GLU A 321 -15.54 -18.11 7.05
C GLU A 321 -15.11 -19.60 6.98
N THR A 322 -15.94 -20.44 6.37
CA THR A 322 -15.86 -21.89 6.27
C THR A 322 -15.09 -22.44 5.07
N SER A 323 -14.65 -21.62 4.11
CA SER A 323 -13.93 -22.11 2.93
C SER A 323 -12.53 -21.50 2.82
N ALA A 324 -11.52 -22.27 3.24
CA ALA A 324 -10.15 -22.02 2.81
C ALA A 324 -10.11 -22.15 1.28
N GLN A 325 -10.00 -21.03 0.57
CA GLN A 325 -9.84 -21.07 -0.87
C GLN A 325 -8.52 -21.80 -1.16
N ALA A 326 -8.61 -22.94 -1.85
CA ALA A 326 -7.46 -23.79 -2.18
C ALA A 326 -6.33 -23.02 -2.89
N ALA A 327 -6.67 -21.89 -3.52
CA ALA A 327 -5.76 -21.00 -4.24
C ALA A 327 -5.05 -19.94 -3.38
N VAL A 328 -5.45 -19.73 -2.12
CA VAL A 328 -4.88 -18.67 -1.25
C VAL A 328 -3.69 -19.23 -0.48
N ILE A 329 -2.57 -19.37 -1.18
CA ILE A 329 -1.28 -19.70 -0.57
C ILE A 329 -0.60 -18.41 -0.19
N ARG A 330 -0.38 -18.18 1.11
CA ARG A 330 0.26 -16.96 1.63
C ARG A 330 1.79 -17.12 1.72
N PRO A 331 2.56 -16.01 1.74
CA PRO A 331 4.00 -16.07 1.98
C PRO A 331 4.35 -16.72 3.34
N PRO A 332 5.58 -17.24 3.48
CA PRO A 332 6.04 -17.78 4.76
C PRO A 332 6.05 -16.69 5.84
N GLY A 333 5.65 -17.06 7.05
CA GLY A 333 5.52 -16.13 8.18
C GLY A 333 4.17 -15.41 8.24
N SER A 334 3.28 -15.56 7.25
CA SER A 334 1.92 -15.02 7.34
C SER A 334 1.16 -15.58 8.55
N LEU A 335 0.48 -14.68 9.25
CA LEU A 335 -0.45 -15.03 10.33
C LEU A 335 -1.63 -15.88 9.81
N ASN A 336 -2.48 -16.32 10.73
CA ASN A 336 -3.77 -16.93 10.36
C ASN A 336 -4.56 -15.96 9.44
N GLU A 337 -5.48 -16.47 8.62
CA GLU A 337 -6.16 -15.63 7.62
C GLU A 337 -6.87 -14.40 8.23
N PRO A 338 -7.63 -14.50 9.33
CA PRO A 338 -8.28 -13.33 9.92
C PRO A 338 -7.30 -12.27 10.43
N ASP A 339 -6.25 -12.66 11.16
CA ASP A 339 -5.28 -11.70 11.71
C ASP A 339 -4.37 -11.13 10.62
N PHE A 340 -4.11 -11.91 9.56
CA PHE A 340 -3.43 -11.43 8.37
C PHE A 340 -4.24 -10.32 7.69
N LEU A 341 -5.54 -10.53 7.46
CA LEU A 341 -6.42 -9.54 6.82
C LEU A 341 -6.65 -8.30 7.67
N ARG A 342 -6.62 -8.43 9.01
CA ARG A 342 -6.67 -7.31 9.96
C ARG A 342 -5.42 -6.44 9.98
N ARG A 343 -4.27 -6.94 9.49
CA ARG A 343 -2.98 -6.24 9.54
C ARG A 343 -2.42 -5.85 8.17
N CYS A 344 -2.79 -6.55 7.10
CA CYS A 344 -2.24 -6.31 5.78
C CYS A 344 -2.76 -5.01 5.17
N ILE A 345 -1.87 -4.02 5.01
CA ILE A 345 -2.18 -2.74 4.36
C ILE A 345 -1.98 -2.75 2.84
N LYS A 346 -1.82 -3.93 2.23
CA LYS A 346 -1.82 -4.10 0.76
C LYS A 346 -0.77 -3.21 0.05
N CYS A 347 0.39 -2.98 0.66
CA CYS A 347 1.42 -2.06 0.16
C CYS A 347 2.32 -2.63 -0.96
N SER A 348 2.23 -3.94 -1.24
CA SER A 348 3.04 -4.66 -2.24
C SER A 348 4.56 -4.76 -1.98
N MET A 349 5.09 -4.32 -0.83
CA MET A 349 6.54 -4.43 -0.56
C MET A 349 7.05 -5.88 -0.52
N CYS A 350 6.28 -6.81 0.04
CA CYS A 350 6.62 -8.23 0.01
C CYS A 350 6.66 -8.82 -1.41
N MET A 351 5.88 -8.26 -2.35
CA MET A 351 5.88 -8.66 -3.76
C MET A 351 7.14 -8.16 -4.47
N ARG A 352 7.58 -6.94 -4.15
CA ARG A 352 8.80 -6.34 -4.70
C ARG A 352 10.05 -7.12 -4.32
N VAL A 353 10.16 -7.56 -3.06
CA VAL A 353 11.35 -8.28 -2.56
C VAL A 353 11.40 -9.75 -2.99
N CYS A 354 10.36 -10.27 -3.66
CA CYS A 354 10.27 -11.66 -4.04
C CYS A 354 11.18 -11.98 -5.24
N PRO A 355 12.28 -12.76 -5.08
CA PRO A 355 13.26 -12.97 -6.15
C PRO A 355 12.71 -13.76 -7.35
N THR A 356 11.68 -14.56 -7.12
CA THR A 356 11.08 -15.45 -8.12
C THR A 356 9.80 -14.87 -8.74
N ASN A 357 9.36 -13.68 -8.31
CA ASN A 357 8.07 -13.08 -8.69
C ASN A 357 6.84 -13.98 -8.39
N ALA A 358 6.98 -14.92 -7.45
CA ALA A 358 5.90 -15.83 -7.07
C ALA A 358 4.75 -15.11 -6.35
N LEU A 359 5.04 -14.04 -5.61
CA LEU A 359 4.06 -13.26 -4.89
C LEU A 359 3.36 -12.27 -5.82
N GLN A 360 2.04 -12.44 -5.93
CA GLN A 360 1.15 -11.70 -6.81
C GLN A 360 0.01 -11.08 -6.00
N PRO A 361 -0.59 -9.97 -6.46
CA PRO A 361 -1.79 -9.44 -5.83
C PRO A 361 -2.97 -10.37 -6.10
N ALA A 362 -3.67 -10.77 -5.04
CA ALA A 362 -4.96 -11.43 -5.16
C ALA A 362 -5.97 -10.46 -5.77
N LEU A 363 -6.76 -10.94 -6.74
CA LEU A 363 -7.89 -10.20 -7.30
C LEU A 363 -9.16 -10.61 -6.54
N LEU A 364 -9.61 -11.85 -6.74
CA LEU A 364 -10.81 -12.39 -6.11
C LEU A 364 -10.53 -13.68 -5.33
N GLU A 365 -9.32 -14.21 -5.41
CA GLU A 365 -8.92 -15.48 -4.82
C GLU A 365 -9.10 -15.49 -3.30
N GLY A 366 -8.87 -14.36 -2.63
CA GLY A 366 -9.01 -14.17 -1.17
C GLY A 366 -10.31 -13.47 -0.77
N GLY A 367 -11.33 -13.47 -1.63
CA GLY A 367 -12.55 -12.68 -1.45
C GLY A 367 -12.29 -11.16 -1.50
N LEU A 368 -13.32 -10.38 -1.16
CA LEU A 368 -13.24 -8.91 -1.16
C LEU A 368 -12.23 -8.39 -0.13
N GLU A 369 -12.13 -9.04 1.02
CA GLU A 369 -11.24 -8.61 2.09
C GLU A 369 -9.76 -8.76 1.71
N GLY A 370 -9.47 -9.85 0.99
CA GLY A 370 -8.17 -10.19 0.45
C GLY A 370 -7.81 -9.50 -0.85
N LEU A 371 -8.62 -8.58 -1.38
CA LEU A 371 -8.29 -7.84 -2.60
C LEU A 371 -6.91 -7.18 -2.47
N TRP A 372 -6.05 -7.38 -3.45
CA TRP A 372 -4.67 -6.88 -3.52
C TRP A 372 -3.71 -7.41 -2.44
N SER A 373 -4.12 -8.39 -1.65
CA SER A 373 -3.24 -9.05 -0.68
C SER A 373 -2.29 -10.04 -1.37
N PRO A 374 -1.08 -10.31 -0.83
CA PRO A 374 -0.11 -11.20 -1.48
C PRO A 374 -0.54 -12.67 -1.45
N VAL A 375 -0.57 -13.30 -2.62
CA VAL A 375 -0.76 -14.75 -2.81
C VAL A 375 0.36 -15.31 -3.68
N ILE A 376 0.72 -16.56 -3.45
CA ILE A 376 1.71 -17.27 -4.25
C ILE A 376 1.02 -17.87 -5.47
N VAL A 377 1.51 -17.50 -6.67
CA VAL A 377 1.06 -18.06 -7.95
C VAL A 377 2.18 -18.89 -8.56
N ASN A 378 2.12 -20.20 -8.31
CA ASN A 378 3.17 -21.15 -8.68
C ASN A 378 3.48 -21.22 -10.19
N LYS A 379 2.51 -20.85 -11.03
CA LYS A 379 2.70 -20.75 -12.49
C LYS A 379 3.67 -19.64 -12.88
N ILE A 380 3.75 -18.55 -12.12
CA ILE A 380 4.65 -17.42 -12.39
C ILE A 380 6.01 -17.66 -11.74
N GLY A 381 6.03 -18.04 -10.47
CA GLY A 381 7.25 -18.31 -9.72
C GLY A 381 6.98 -19.21 -8.53
N TYR A 382 8.00 -19.55 -7.74
CA TYR A 382 7.87 -20.41 -6.57
C TYR A 382 8.46 -19.77 -5.31
N CYS A 383 8.11 -20.26 -4.12
CA CYS A 383 8.74 -19.80 -2.89
C CYS A 383 10.14 -20.41 -2.76
N GLU A 384 11.18 -19.58 -2.88
CA GLU A 384 12.57 -20.02 -2.72
C GLU A 384 12.82 -20.58 -1.31
N PHE A 385 13.43 -21.76 -1.19
CA PHE A 385 13.43 -22.57 0.03
C PHE A 385 14.06 -21.86 1.22
N HIS A 386 15.20 -21.19 1.01
CA HIS A 386 15.94 -20.47 2.06
C HIS A 386 15.60 -18.97 2.21
N CYS A 387 14.62 -18.45 1.47
CA CYS A 387 14.31 -17.01 1.46
C CYS A 387 13.28 -16.60 2.54
N VAL A 388 13.56 -15.56 3.34
CA VAL A 388 12.65 -15.03 4.39
C VAL A 388 12.35 -13.53 4.26
N LEU A 389 12.68 -12.94 3.11
CA LEU A 389 12.69 -11.49 2.91
C LEU A 389 11.30 -10.83 3.04
N CYS A 390 10.22 -11.56 2.76
CA CYS A 390 8.86 -11.02 2.82
C CYS A 390 8.43 -10.58 4.24
N GLY A 391 8.94 -11.23 5.29
CA GLY A 391 8.70 -10.83 6.68
C GLY A 391 9.46 -9.57 7.06
N GLN A 392 10.71 -9.44 6.59
CA GLN A 392 11.61 -8.32 6.90
C GLN A 392 11.13 -6.97 6.33
N VAL A 393 10.31 -7.00 5.27
CA VAL A 393 9.77 -5.78 4.66
C VAL A 393 8.32 -5.51 5.08
N CYS A 394 7.75 -6.25 6.03
CA CYS A 394 6.34 -6.09 6.41
C CYS A 394 6.17 -5.02 7.51
N PRO A 395 5.61 -3.83 7.23
CA PRO A 395 5.59 -2.71 8.18
C PRO A 395 4.53 -2.87 9.28
N THR A 396 3.63 -3.84 9.13
CA THR A 396 2.52 -4.09 10.06
C THR A 396 2.64 -5.41 10.80
N GLY A 397 3.66 -6.22 10.49
CA GLY A 397 3.79 -7.58 11.02
C GLY A 397 2.64 -8.52 10.61
N ALA A 398 1.96 -8.25 9.49
CA ALA A 398 1.01 -9.20 8.90
C ALA A 398 1.73 -10.48 8.42
N ILE A 399 2.99 -10.32 7.99
CA ILE A 399 3.95 -11.40 7.77
C ILE A 399 4.99 -11.25 8.88
N ALA A 400 5.04 -12.22 9.78
CA ALA A 400 6.01 -12.24 10.86
C ALA A 400 7.42 -12.43 10.30
N GLU A 401 8.39 -11.76 10.93
CA GLU A 401 9.80 -12.03 10.68
C GLU A 401 10.15 -13.43 11.20
N ILE A 402 10.66 -14.25 10.29
CA ILE A 402 11.11 -15.61 10.60
C ILE A 402 12.55 -15.78 10.14
N THR A 403 13.29 -16.64 10.85
CA THR A 403 14.63 -17.04 10.45
C THR A 403 14.58 -18.14 9.38
N VAL A 404 15.66 -18.29 8.64
CA VAL A 404 15.80 -19.39 7.65
C VAL A 404 15.65 -20.76 8.34
N LYS A 405 16.17 -20.90 9.56
CA LYS A 405 16.04 -22.12 10.37
C LYS A 405 14.57 -22.45 10.69
N GLN A 406 13.78 -21.45 11.08
CA GLN A 406 12.34 -21.63 11.32
C GLN A 406 11.60 -21.98 10.02
N LYS A 407 11.95 -21.35 8.90
CA LYS A 407 11.32 -21.63 7.61
C LYS A 407 11.56 -23.06 7.15
N VAL A 408 12.83 -23.47 7.10
CA VAL A 408 13.29 -24.77 6.59
C VAL A 408 13.02 -25.91 7.57
N GLY A 409 12.97 -25.60 8.86
CA GLY A 409 12.91 -26.57 9.93
C GLY A 409 14.29 -27.09 10.33
N THR A 410 14.36 -27.58 11.57
CA THR A 410 15.48 -28.33 12.14
C THR A 410 14.91 -29.58 12.82
N PRO A 411 15.72 -30.54 13.30
CA PRO A 411 15.19 -31.69 14.04
C PRO A 411 14.30 -31.31 15.25
N GLU A 412 14.53 -30.13 15.83
CA GLU A 412 13.76 -29.58 16.95
C GLU A 412 12.57 -28.71 16.51
N ILE A 413 12.69 -28.01 15.37
CA ILE A 413 11.71 -27.00 14.93
C ILE A 413 11.03 -27.48 13.65
N LYS A 414 9.71 -27.65 13.70
CA LYS A 414 8.93 -28.01 12.51
C LYS A 414 9.00 -26.90 11.44
N PRO A 415 9.16 -27.25 10.14
CA PRO A 415 9.20 -26.27 9.07
C PRO A 415 7.90 -25.49 8.92
N VAL A 416 8.01 -24.28 8.37
CA VAL A 416 6.85 -23.49 7.95
C VAL A 416 6.30 -24.08 6.65
N LYS A 417 5.14 -24.73 6.75
CA LYS A 417 4.42 -25.31 5.62
C LYS A 417 3.43 -24.30 5.04
N LEU A 418 3.55 -24.04 3.74
CA LEU A 418 2.67 -23.13 3.00
C LEU A 418 1.45 -23.84 2.40
N GLY A 419 1.54 -25.16 2.26
CA GLY A 419 0.54 -25.96 1.57
C GLY A 419 1.05 -27.36 1.26
N THR A 420 0.31 -28.11 0.46
CA THR A 420 0.65 -29.49 0.05
C THR A 420 0.49 -29.66 -1.45
N ALA A 421 1.40 -30.41 -2.08
CA ALA A 421 1.37 -30.70 -3.51
C ALA A 421 0.56 -31.97 -3.83
N PHE A 422 -0.20 -31.94 -4.92
CA PHE A 422 -1.04 -33.04 -5.39
C PHE A 422 -0.83 -33.29 -6.88
N PHE A 423 -0.77 -34.56 -7.27
CA PHE A 423 -0.72 -34.96 -8.68
C PHE A 423 -2.11 -35.11 -9.28
N ASP A 424 -2.32 -34.49 -10.43
CA ASP A 424 -3.38 -34.84 -11.36
C ASP A 424 -2.89 -36.00 -12.24
N ARG A 425 -3.32 -37.22 -11.90
CA ARG A 425 -2.90 -38.44 -12.61
C ARG A 425 -3.35 -38.46 -14.07
N GLY A 426 -4.40 -37.72 -14.45
CA GLY A 426 -4.84 -37.62 -15.83
C GLY A 426 -3.96 -36.73 -16.71
N ARG A 427 -3.07 -35.93 -16.10
CA ARG A 427 -2.16 -35.01 -16.80
C ARG A 427 -0.68 -35.35 -16.64
N CYS A 428 -0.34 -36.07 -15.57
CA CYS A 428 1.04 -36.41 -15.26
C CYS A 428 1.58 -37.38 -16.31
N LEU A 429 2.64 -37.01 -17.03
CA LEU A 429 3.18 -37.77 -18.15
C LEU A 429 3.45 -39.26 -17.84
N PRO A 430 4.05 -39.62 -16.68
CA PRO A 430 4.24 -41.03 -16.32
C PRO A 430 2.93 -41.77 -16.03
N TRP A 431 1.91 -41.09 -15.53
CA TRP A 431 0.62 -41.69 -15.17
C TRP A 431 -0.35 -41.79 -16.36
N ALA A 432 -0.42 -40.74 -17.19
CA ALA A 432 -1.41 -40.61 -18.25
C ALA A 432 -0.91 -41.08 -19.62
N MET A 433 0.38 -40.87 -19.92
CA MET A 433 0.95 -41.05 -21.26
C MET A 433 2.04 -42.13 -21.31
N ASN A 434 2.35 -42.79 -20.19
CA ASN A 434 3.45 -43.76 -20.10
C ASN A 434 4.81 -43.20 -20.56
N VAL A 435 5.02 -41.89 -20.35
CA VAL A 435 6.26 -41.17 -20.68
C VAL A 435 7.06 -40.90 -19.40
N GLU A 436 8.35 -41.23 -19.42
CA GLU A 436 9.24 -40.99 -18.28
C GLU A 436 9.42 -39.49 -18.00
N CYS A 437 9.24 -39.10 -16.74
CA CYS A 437 9.47 -37.73 -16.29
C CYS A 437 9.79 -37.73 -14.80
N ILE A 438 10.94 -37.18 -14.43
CA ILE A 438 11.43 -37.13 -13.04
C ILE A 438 11.56 -35.69 -12.52
N VAL A 439 11.17 -34.69 -13.31
CA VAL A 439 11.44 -33.26 -13.05
C VAL A 439 11.00 -32.83 -11.65
N CYS A 440 9.80 -33.22 -11.22
CA CYS A 440 9.26 -32.84 -9.91
C CYS A 440 10.07 -33.39 -8.73
N GLN A 441 10.61 -34.61 -8.85
CA GLN A 441 11.49 -35.19 -7.82
C GLN A 441 12.87 -34.53 -7.87
N GLU A 442 13.40 -34.21 -9.05
CA GLU A 442 14.71 -33.56 -9.17
C GLU A 442 14.73 -32.18 -8.53
N VAL A 443 13.71 -31.36 -8.78
CA VAL A 443 13.63 -29.98 -8.29
C VAL A 443 13.13 -29.86 -6.84
N CYS A 444 12.74 -30.96 -6.19
CA CYS A 444 12.24 -30.93 -4.82
C CYS A 444 13.38 -30.54 -3.85
N PRO A 445 13.28 -29.40 -3.12
CA PRO A 445 14.39 -28.87 -2.34
C PRO A 445 14.49 -29.48 -0.93
N THR A 446 13.50 -30.26 -0.49
CA THR A 446 13.52 -30.81 0.87
C THR A 446 14.51 -31.96 0.98
N SER A 447 15.09 -32.13 2.16
CA SER A 447 15.97 -33.26 2.48
C SER A 447 15.45 -33.94 3.76
N PRO A 448 14.87 -35.15 3.68
CA PRO A 448 14.63 -35.96 2.49
C PRO A 448 13.63 -35.33 1.49
N LYS A 449 13.71 -35.72 0.21
CA LYS A 449 12.83 -35.23 -0.85
C LYS A 449 11.38 -35.62 -0.59
N ALA A 450 10.48 -34.64 -0.59
CA ALA A 450 9.05 -34.86 -0.40
C ALA A 450 8.40 -35.57 -1.58
N ILE A 451 9.03 -35.54 -2.76
CA ILE A 451 8.56 -36.25 -3.94
C ILE A 451 9.49 -37.42 -4.20
N TRP A 452 8.93 -38.62 -4.28
CA TRP A 452 9.67 -39.86 -4.52
C TRP A 452 9.05 -40.63 -5.69
N LEU A 453 9.82 -41.56 -6.25
CA LEU A 453 9.46 -42.32 -7.44
C LEU A 453 9.30 -43.80 -7.09
N LYS A 454 8.21 -44.42 -7.54
CA LYS A 454 8.00 -45.87 -7.46
C LYS A 454 8.16 -46.48 -8.85
N GLU A 455 9.02 -47.48 -8.96
CA GLU A 455 9.14 -48.23 -10.21
C GLU A 455 7.92 -49.15 -10.40
N LYS A 456 7.34 -49.13 -11.59
CA LYS A 456 6.22 -50.00 -11.98
C LYS A 456 6.37 -50.43 -13.44
N GLN A 457 6.11 -51.70 -13.71
CA GLN A 457 5.96 -52.18 -15.09
C GLN A 457 4.54 -51.88 -15.57
N VAL A 458 4.44 -51.24 -16.73
CA VAL A 458 3.15 -50.89 -17.35
C VAL A 458 3.10 -51.55 -18.72
N VAL A 459 2.04 -52.33 -18.93
CA VAL A 459 1.73 -52.95 -20.23
C VAL A 459 1.06 -51.88 -21.10
N GLN A 460 1.62 -51.65 -22.28
CA GLN A 460 1.06 -50.72 -23.26
C GLN A 460 0.05 -51.40 -24.17
N ARG A 461 -0.67 -50.61 -24.97
CA ARG A 461 -1.68 -51.12 -25.92
C ARG A 461 -1.09 -52.05 -26.97
N ASP A 462 0.18 -51.88 -27.32
CA ASP A 462 0.93 -52.72 -28.24
C ASP A 462 1.48 -54.01 -27.58
N SER A 463 1.06 -54.32 -26.35
CA SER A 463 1.56 -55.42 -25.51
C SER A 463 3.04 -55.31 -25.11
N SER A 464 3.70 -54.18 -25.40
CA SER A 464 5.05 -53.92 -24.89
C SER A 464 5.02 -53.63 -23.38
N VAL A 465 6.00 -54.14 -22.65
CA VAL A 465 6.17 -53.87 -21.21
C VAL A 465 7.21 -52.79 -21.04
N ARG A 466 6.81 -51.64 -20.47
CA ARG A 466 7.72 -50.55 -20.15
C ARG A 466 7.87 -50.41 -18.64
N LYS A 467 9.12 -50.33 -18.16
CA LYS A 467 9.43 -49.96 -16.78
C LYS A 467 9.34 -48.44 -16.65
N LEU A 468 8.48 -47.95 -15.76
CA LEU A 468 8.24 -46.51 -15.55
C LEU A 468 8.44 -46.13 -14.10
N LYS A 469 8.91 -44.90 -13.88
CA LYS A 469 9.04 -44.28 -12.55
C LYS A 469 7.83 -43.38 -12.30
N LEU A 470 6.92 -43.82 -11.44
CA LEU A 470 5.70 -43.10 -11.09
C LEU A 470 5.92 -42.20 -9.88
N PRO A 471 5.61 -40.90 -9.95
CA PRO A 471 5.85 -39.98 -8.83
C PRO A 471 4.73 -39.98 -7.79
N TYR A 472 5.11 -39.82 -6.52
CA TYR A 472 4.25 -39.70 -5.35
C TYR A 472 4.75 -38.56 -4.44
N VAL A 473 3.84 -37.97 -3.66
CA VAL A 473 4.16 -36.91 -2.69
C VAL A 473 4.00 -37.45 -1.27
N ASP A 474 5.04 -37.33 -0.46
CA ASP A 474 4.94 -37.42 0.99
C ASP A 474 4.47 -36.07 1.55
N ALA A 475 3.22 -36.03 2.02
CA ALA A 475 2.62 -34.83 2.53
C ALA A 475 3.23 -34.36 3.87
N LYS A 476 3.93 -35.23 4.62
CA LYS A 476 4.61 -34.85 5.87
C LYS A 476 5.86 -34.01 5.60
N LEU A 477 6.58 -34.33 4.53
CA LEU A 477 7.79 -33.62 4.12
C LEU A 477 7.50 -32.42 3.21
N CYS A 478 6.39 -32.44 2.48
CA CYS A 478 6.03 -31.36 1.57
C CYS A 478 5.77 -30.03 2.31
N VAL A 479 6.56 -29.00 1.98
CA VAL A 479 6.40 -27.65 2.54
C VAL A 479 5.52 -26.71 1.69
N GLY A 480 5.07 -27.15 0.51
CA GLY A 480 4.22 -26.35 -0.37
C GLY A 480 4.93 -25.19 -1.08
N CYS A 481 6.23 -25.31 -1.37
CA CYS A 481 7.01 -24.23 -1.98
C CYS A 481 6.65 -23.93 -3.45
N GLY A 482 6.00 -24.85 -4.16
CA GLY A 482 5.52 -24.62 -5.53
C GLY A 482 6.54 -24.88 -6.65
N ILE A 483 7.79 -25.23 -6.35
CA ILE A 483 8.84 -25.47 -7.36
C ILE A 483 8.43 -26.55 -8.37
N CYS A 484 7.84 -27.64 -7.87
CA CYS A 484 7.38 -28.76 -8.71
C CYS A 484 6.25 -28.36 -9.68
N GLU A 485 5.36 -27.46 -9.28
CA GLU A 485 4.29 -26.93 -10.13
C GLU A 485 4.87 -25.98 -11.19
N ASN A 486 5.77 -25.08 -10.79
CA ASN A 486 6.42 -24.13 -11.70
C ASN A 486 7.26 -24.81 -12.79
N LYS A 487 7.96 -25.90 -12.44
CA LYS A 487 8.85 -26.63 -13.34
C LYS A 487 8.18 -27.78 -14.07
N CYS A 488 6.88 -27.98 -13.88
CA CYS A 488 6.15 -29.03 -14.59
C CYS A 488 6.22 -28.79 -16.12
N PRO A 489 6.61 -29.79 -16.93
CA PRO A 489 6.69 -29.63 -18.39
C PRO A 489 5.32 -29.50 -19.07
N VAL A 490 4.22 -29.81 -18.36
CA VAL A 490 2.85 -29.71 -18.86
C VAL A 490 2.41 -28.24 -18.82
N ARG A 491 2.38 -27.58 -20.00
CA ARG A 491 2.25 -26.11 -20.13
C ARG A 491 0.88 -25.52 -19.82
N ASP A 492 -0.22 -26.27 -19.99
CA ASP A 492 -1.57 -25.73 -19.82
C ASP A 492 -1.93 -25.53 -18.33
N ARG A 493 -2.32 -26.60 -17.64
CA ARG A 493 -2.36 -26.69 -16.18
C ARG A 493 -1.39 -27.79 -15.77
N ALA A 494 -0.45 -27.43 -14.91
CA ALA A 494 0.57 -28.33 -14.41
C ALA A 494 -0.05 -29.62 -13.84
N ALA A 495 0.61 -30.74 -14.12
CA ALA A 495 0.19 -32.05 -13.62
C ALA A 495 0.40 -32.22 -12.11
N ILE A 496 1.19 -31.36 -11.48
CA ILE A 496 1.33 -31.28 -10.03
C ILE A 496 0.99 -29.85 -9.60
N ARG A 497 0.14 -29.72 -8.59
CA ARG A 497 -0.33 -28.43 -8.10
C ARG A 497 -0.26 -28.36 -6.58
N VAL A 498 0.09 -27.20 -6.04
CA VAL A 498 0.06 -26.95 -4.61
C VAL A 498 -1.25 -26.28 -4.25
N THR A 499 -1.83 -26.69 -3.12
CA THR A 499 -2.98 -26.01 -2.49
C THR A 499 -2.61 -25.62 -1.06
N SER A 500 -3.36 -24.70 -0.47
CA SER A 500 -3.16 -24.24 0.92
C SER A 500 -3.39 -25.32 1.99
N VAL A 501 -3.90 -26.50 1.61
CA VAL A 501 -4.21 -27.58 2.55
C VAL A 501 -2.95 -28.03 3.29
N GLY A 502 -3.06 -28.14 4.62
CA GLY A 502 -1.98 -28.57 5.50
C GLY A 502 -0.99 -27.45 5.89
N GLU A 503 -1.26 -26.20 5.53
CA GLU A 503 -0.44 -25.04 5.91
C GLU A 503 -0.29 -24.87 7.43
N THR A 504 0.84 -24.33 7.89
CA THR A 504 1.12 -24.13 9.31
C THR A 504 0.18 -23.09 9.95
N ARG A 505 -0.22 -22.06 9.20
CA ARG A 505 -1.00 -20.91 9.71
C ARG A 505 -2.46 -21.23 10.04
N SER A 506 -3.04 -22.28 9.47
CA SER A 506 -4.44 -22.64 9.66
C SER A 506 -4.56 -23.93 10.47
N LYS A 507 -5.41 -23.92 11.50
CA LYS A 507 -5.74 -25.14 12.26
C LYS A 507 -6.83 -25.96 11.58
N THR A 508 -7.69 -25.32 10.79
CA THR A 508 -8.86 -25.94 10.16
C THR A 508 -8.57 -26.49 8.77
N ASN A 509 -7.64 -25.88 8.02
CA ASN A 509 -7.30 -26.30 6.67
C ASN A 509 -6.29 -27.47 6.67
N ARG A 510 -6.71 -28.64 7.14
CA ARG A 510 -5.89 -29.86 7.28
C ARG A 510 -6.45 -31.00 6.43
N MET A 511 -5.61 -31.98 6.10
CA MET A 511 -6.08 -33.22 5.50
C MET A 511 -6.78 -34.03 6.59
N ILE A 512 -8.08 -34.26 6.44
CA ILE A 512 -8.90 -34.98 7.42
C ILE A 512 -8.72 -36.48 7.19
N LEU A 513 -7.62 -37.04 7.68
CA LEU A 513 -7.38 -38.48 7.78
C LEU A 513 -6.65 -38.78 9.10
N GLU A 514 -7.28 -38.42 10.21
CA GLU A 514 -6.98 -38.97 11.53
C GLU A 514 -8.32 -39.50 12.08
N LYS A 515 -8.47 -40.83 12.07
CA LYS A 515 -9.37 -41.56 12.96
C LYS A 515 -8.56 -42.01 14.15
#